data_AF-A0A0E3RS06-F1
#
_entry.id   AF-A0A0E3RS06-F1
#
_cell.length_a   1.000
_cell.length_b   1.000
_cell.length_c   1.000
_cell.angle_alpha   90.00
_cell.angle_beta   90.00
_cell.angle_gamma   90.00
#
_symmetry.space_group_name_H-M   'P 1'
#
loop_
_entity.id
_entity.type
_entity.pdbx_description
1 polymer ?
#
loop_
_entity_poly.entity_id
_entity_poly.type
_entity_poly.pdbx_seq_one_letter_code
_entity_poly.pdbx_strand_id
1 'polypeptide(L)'
;MNIRETGEFVINIPRAGMEEAVMVCSRNYPPEVDEFEMAGLKTRPSEKVKVPGVEGCIAWAECILVEEILREKFSLIIGKVVNLEVDDDFFDEEGKMDFEKAKPLSCILGPKGLTFTCPGSTGKSADYSEMFLGGKGS
;
A
#
# COMPACT_ATOMS: atom_id res chain seq x y z
N MET A 1 -10.61 -3.47 13.81
CA MET A 1 -10.85 -4.84 13.29
C MET A 1 -9.51 -5.57 13.23
N ASN A 2 -9.36 -6.72 13.88
CA ASN A 2 -8.05 -7.37 14.03
C ASN A 2 -7.80 -8.38 12.91
N ILE A 3 -6.65 -8.28 12.22
CA ILE A 3 -6.24 -9.21 11.14
C ILE A 3 -6.30 -10.68 11.61
N ARG A 4 -6.04 -10.94 12.90
CA ARG A 4 -6.08 -12.28 13.50
C ARG A 4 -7.48 -12.87 13.61
N GLU A 5 -8.52 -12.03 13.64
CA GLU A 5 -9.91 -12.48 13.79
C GLU A 5 -10.60 -12.64 12.44
N THR A 6 -10.29 -11.78 11.47
CA THR A 6 -10.92 -11.82 10.14
C THR A 6 -10.12 -12.64 9.13
N GLY A 7 -8.79 -12.70 9.29
CA GLY A 7 -7.89 -13.26 8.28
C GLY A 7 -7.88 -12.46 6.98
N GLU A 8 -8.38 -11.23 6.98
CA GLU A 8 -8.52 -10.38 5.80
C GLU A 8 -7.88 -9.02 6.09
N PHE A 9 -7.25 -8.42 5.09
CA PHE A 9 -6.69 -7.07 5.18
C PHE A 9 -6.57 -6.40 3.81
N VAL A 10 -6.54 -5.07 3.80
CA VAL A 10 -6.33 -4.27 2.58
C VAL A 10 -5.02 -3.51 2.71
N ILE A 11 -4.13 -3.67 1.73
CA ILE A 11 -2.94 -2.83 1.59
C ILE A 11 -3.33 -1.63 0.75
N ASN A 12 -3.26 -0.45 1.34
CA ASN A 12 -3.56 0.82 0.69
C ASN A 12 -2.25 1.45 0.18
N ILE A 13 -2.23 1.92 -1.08
CA ILE A 13 -1.09 2.64 -1.65
C ILE A 13 -1.40 4.15 -1.66
N PRO A 14 -0.91 4.93 -0.67
CA PRO A 14 -1.22 6.35 -0.60
C PRO A 14 -0.46 7.19 -1.63
N ARG A 15 -1.03 8.33 -2.00
CA ARG A 15 -0.39 9.39 -2.79
C ARG A 15 0.19 10.49 -1.90
N ALA A 16 1.06 11.32 -2.47
CA ALA A 16 1.48 12.57 -1.86
C ALA A 16 0.26 13.47 -1.55
N GLY A 17 0.29 14.11 -0.38
CA GLY A 17 -0.85 14.82 0.22
C GLY A 17 -1.61 14.02 1.28
N MET A 18 -1.31 12.72 1.45
CA MET A 18 -1.90 11.86 2.50
C MET A 18 -0.95 11.63 3.69
N GLU A 19 0.12 12.40 3.81
CA GLU A 19 1.18 12.20 4.82
C GLU A 19 0.63 12.28 6.24
N GLU A 20 -0.26 13.24 6.50
CA GLU A 20 -0.87 13.41 7.82
C GLU A 20 -1.75 12.21 8.18
N ALA A 21 -2.54 11.73 7.22
CA ALA A 21 -3.37 10.54 7.40
C ALA A 21 -2.53 9.29 7.66
N VAL A 22 -1.44 9.09 6.91
CA VAL A 22 -0.49 7.98 7.14
C VAL A 22 0.16 8.09 8.52
N MET A 23 0.56 9.29 8.95
CA MET A 23 1.12 9.52 10.27
C MET A 23 0.11 9.26 11.38
N VAL A 24 -1.15 9.65 11.18
CA VAL A 24 -2.25 9.36 12.11
C VAL A 24 -2.41 7.86 12.23
N CYS A 25 -2.67 7.14 11.14
CA CYS A 25 -2.84 5.68 11.16
C CYS A 25 -1.61 4.89 11.68
N SER A 26 -0.41 5.50 11.67
CA SER A 26 0.81 4.90 12.23
C SER A 26 0.98 5.08 13.74
N ARG A 27 0.10 5.84 14.41
CA ARG A 27 0.13 6.01 15.87
C ARG A 27 -0.49 4.79 16.53
N ASN A 28 0.03 4.44 17.72
CA ASN A 28 -0.57 3.40 18.55
C ASN A 28 -1.87 3.93 19.15
N TYR A 29 -3.00 3.62 18.51
CA TYR A 29 -4.31 3.86 19.07
C TYR A 29 -4.75 2.69 19.96
N PRO A 30 -5.56 2.95 21.00
CA PRO A 30 -6.26 1.89 21.71
C PRO A 30 -7.17 1.11 20.75
N PRO A 31 -7.39 -0.20 20.96
CA PRO A 31 -8.22 -1.04 20.07
C PRO A 31 -9.68 -0.60 19.96
N GLU A 32 -10.12 0.33 20.81
CA GLU A 32 -11.48 0.88 20.89
C GLU A 32 -11.66 2.17 20.06
N VAL A 33 -10.57 2.71 19.50
CA VAL A 33 -10.59 3.93 18.69
C VAL A 33 -10.52 3.56 17.22
N ASP A 34 -11.49 4.01 16.43
CA ASP A 34 -11.44 3.90 14.97
C ASP A 34 -10.42 4.92 14.43
N GLU A 35 -9.24 4.42 14.04
CA GLU A 35 -8.17 5.27 13.52
C GLU A 35 -8.57 6.02 12.25
N PHE A 36 -9.53 5.51 11.48
CA PHE A 36 -9.98 6.12 10.23
C PHE A 36 -10.85 7.36 10.48
N GLU A 37 -11.75 7.31 11.48
CA GLU A 37 -12.54 8.48 11.89
C GLU A 37 -11.65 9.59 12.46
N MET A 38 -10.65 9.23 13.27
CA MET A 38 -9.65 10.17 13.80
C MET A 38 -8.80 10.82 12.72
N ALA A 39 -8.47 10.08 11.64
CA ALA A 39 -7.71 10.59 10.51
C ALA A 39 -8.53 11.45 9.54
N GLY A 40 -9.86 11.55 9.74
CA GLY A 40 -10.76 12.17 8.78
C GLY A 40 -10.79 11.43 7.43
N LEU A 41 -10.38 10.16 7.42
CA LEU A 41 -10.32 9.33 6.23
C LEU A 41 -11.70 8.76 5.93
N LYS A 42 -12.10 8.85 4.66
CA LYS A 42 -13.26 8.12 4.16
C LYS A 42 -12.84 6.71 3.79
N THR A 43 -13.70 5.75 4.09
CA THR A 43 -13.50 4.34 3.76
C THR A 43 -14.25 4.00 2.48
N ARG A 44 -13.68 3.12 1.66
CA ARG A 44 -14.34 2.53 0.49
C ARG A 44 -14.65 1.05 0.73
N PRO A 45 -15.79 0.53 0.24
CA PRO A 45 -16.06 -0.91 0.29
C PRO A 45 -15.04 -1.68 -0.55
N SER A 46 -14.63 -2.84 -0.06
CA SER A 46 -13.84 -3.82 -0.80
C SER A 46 -14.73 -4.80 -1.56
N GLU A 47 -14.20 -5.41 -2.62
CA GLU A 47 -14.98 -6.30 -3.49
C GLU A 47 -14.93 -7.78 -3.06
N LYS A 48 -13.78 -8.23 -2.55
CA LYS A 48 -13.51 -9.64 -2.18
C LYS A 48 -13.35 -9.85 -0.68
N VAL A 49 -13.00 -8.81 0.08
CA VAL A 49 -12.85 -8.86 1.54
C VAL A 49 -13.83 -7.93 2.25
N LYS A 50 -14.05 -8.18 3.55
CA LYS A 50 -14.95 -7.38 4.40
C LYS A 50 -14.29 -6.14 4.97
N VAL A 51 -12.95 -6.13 5.03
CA VAL A 51 -12.17 -5.00 5.52
C VAL A 51 -12.21 -3.89 4.47
N PRO A 52 -12.61 -2.66 4.83
CA PRO A 52 -12.65 -1.58 3.87
C PRO A 52 -11.26 -1.06 3.50
N GLY A 53 -11.14 -0.46 2.32
CA GLY A 53 -9.99 0.34 1.90
C GLY A 53 -10.14 1.82 2.30
N VAL A 54 -9.10 2.60 2.06
CA VAL A 54 -9.06 4.06 2.30
C VAL A 54 -9.29 4.81 0.99
N GLU A 55 -10.30 5.66 0.91
CA GLU A 55 -10.55 6.49 -0.28
C GLU A 55 -9.36 7.42 -0.59
N GLY A 56 -9.15 7.72 -1.88
CA GLY A 56 -8.10 8.63 -2.36
C GLY A 56 -6.70 8.01 -2.44
N CYS A 57 -6.55 6.72 -2.13
CA CYS A 57 -5.33 5.97 -2.44
C CYS A 57 -5.21 5.69 -3.95
N ILE A 58 -3.99 5.41 -4.40
CA ILE A 58 -3.67 5.09 -5.80
C ILE A 58 -4.14 3.68 -6.16
N ALA A 59 -4.05 2.77 -5.20
CA ALA A 59 -4.42 1.37 -5.36
C ALA A 59 -4.75 0.70 -4.03
N TRP A 60 -5.49 -0.40 -4.13
CA TRP A 60 -5.93 -1.24 -3.02
C TRP A 60 -5.67 -2.70 -3.34
N ALA A 61 -4.81 -3.35 -2.57
CA ALA A 61 -4.59 -4.79 -2.66
C ALA A 61 -5.35 -5.49 -1.52
N GLU A 62 -6.45 -6.15 -1.87
CA GLU A 62 -7.23 -6.96 -0.95
C GLU A 62 -6.55 -8.31 -0.76
N CYS A 63 -6.27 -8.65 0.50
CA CYS A 63 -5.47 -9.80 0.87
C CYS A 63 -6.21 -10.70 1.86
N ILE A 64 -5.99 -12.01 1.70
CA ILE A 64 -6.32 -13.02 2.70
C ILE A 64 -5.02 -13.47 3.38
N LEU A 65 -5.02 -13.49 4.71
CA LEU A 65 -3.90 -13.96 5.53
C LEU A 65 -3.58 -15.41 5.21
N VAL A 66 -2.33 -15.67 4.84
CA VAL A 66 -1.80 -17.01 4.60
C VAL A 66 -1.00 -17.47 5.81
N GLU A 67 -0.14 -16.60 6.33
CA GLU A 67 0.74 -16.92 7.44
C GLU A 67 1.04 -15.68 8.29
N GLU A 68 1.07 -15.85 9.61
CA GLU A 68 1.62 -14.88 10.55
C GLU A 68 2.83 -15.50 11.25
N ILE A 69 3.99 -14.85 11.12
CA ILE A 69 5.23 -15.27 11.74
C ILE A 69 5.60 -14.28 12.84
N LEU A 70 5.39 -14.69 14.08
CA LEU A 70 5.70 -13.88 15.26
C LEU A 70 7.19 -13.88 15.59
N ARG A 71 7.72 -12.70 15.91
CA ARG A 71 9.06 -12.48 16.47
C ARG A 71 8.93 -11.60 17.71
N GLU A 72 9.98 -11.58 18.53
CA GLU A 72 9.99 -10.82 19.79
C GLU A 72 9.67 -9.33 19.61
N LYS A 73 10.03 -8.74 18.45
CA LYS A 73 9.92 -7.29 18.21
C LYS A 73 9.01 -6.92 17.05
N PHE A 74 8.56 -7.87 16.25
CA PHE A 74 7.71 -7.61 15.09
C PHE A 74 6.92 -8.87 14.70
N SER A 75 5.86 -8.68 13.91
CA SER A 75 5.14 -9.77 13.25
C SER A 75 5.33 -9.65 11.74
N LEU A 76 5.63 -10.75 11.07
CA LEU A 76 5.64 -10.81 9.62
C LEU A 76 4.32 -11.41 9.16
N ILE A 77 3.56 -10.62 8.39
CA ILE A 77 2.27 -11.01 7.83
C ILE A 77 2.46 -11.33 6.36
N ILE A 78 2.11 -12.55 5.97
CA ILE A 78 2.11 -13.00 4.58
C ILE A 78 0.65 -13.16 4.16
N GLY A 79 0.25 -12.42 3.13
CA GLY A 79 -1.10 -12.51 2.57
C GLY A 79 -1.08 -12.81 1.08
N LYS A 80 -2.14 -13.50 0.63
CA LYS A 80 -2.43 -13.71 -0.78
C LYS A 80 -3.32 -12.57 -1.27
N VAL A 81 -2.85 -11.85 -2.29
CA VAL A 81 -3.67 -10.86 -2.99
C VAL A 81 -4.80 -11.59 -3.73
N VAL A 82 -6.04 -11.27 -3.40
CA VAL A 82 -7.25 -11.81 -4.03
C VAL A 82 -7.95 -10.80 -4.94
N ASN A 83 -7.69 -9.51 -4.73
CA ASN A 83 -8.09 -8.43 -5.62
C ASN A 83 -7.01 -7.36 -5.62
N LEU A 84 -6.71 -6.78 -6.78
CA LEU A 84 -5.91 -5.57 -6.89
C LEU A 84 -6.71 -4.59 -7.72
N GLU A 85 -7.06 -3.47 -7.09
CA GLU A 85 -7.75 -2.37 -7.75
C GLU A 85 -6.84 -1.16 -7.79
N VAL A 86 -6.93 -0.40 -8.87
CA VAL A 86 -6.23 0.86 -9.08
C VAL A 86 -7.24 1.96 -9.36
N ASP A 87 -6.89 3.19 -9.00
CA ASP A 87 -7.67 4.36 -9.40
C ASP A 87 -7.25 4.75 -10.82
N ASP A 88 -8.16 4.60 -11.78
CA ASP A 88 -7.97 4.88 -13.21
C ASP A 88 -7.50 6.33 -13.46
N ASP A 89 -7.70 7.25 -12.52
CA ASP A 89 -7.14 8.59 -12.63
C ASP A 89 -5.60 8.60 -12.66
N PHE A 90 -4.93 7.58 -12.12
CA PHE A 90 -3.47 7.52 -12.02
C PHE A 90 -2.81 6.58 -13.03
N PHE A 91 -3.60 5.89 -13.86
CA PHE A 91 -3.12 4.92 -14.83
C PHE A 91 -3.59 5.31 -16.24
N ASP A 92 -2.76 5.05 -17.25
CA ASP A 92 -3.15 5.23 -18.64
C ASP A 92 -3.90 4.00 -19.20
N GLU A 93 -4.37 4.10 -20.44
CA GLU A 93 -5.12 3.02 -21.12
C GLU A 93 -4.29 1.73 -21.29
N GLU A 94 -2.96 1.80 -21.20
CA GLU A 94 -2.05 0.66 -21.26
C GLU A 94 -1.78 0.06 -19.87
N GLY A 95 -2.40 0.60 -18.81
CA GLY A 95 -2.24 0.16 -17.43
C GLY A 95 -0.93 0.63 -16.79
N LYS A 96 -0.28 1.64 -17.36
CA LYS A 96 0.96 2.21 -16.81
C LYS A 96 0.63 3.41 -15.93
N MET A 97 1.25 3.43 -14.75
CA MET A 97 1.05 4.49 -13.78
C MET A 97 1.70 5.80 -14.25
N ASP A 98 0.94 6.89 -14.22
CA ASP A 98 1.45 8.25 -14.35
C ASP A 98 2.09 8.69 -13.01
N PHE A 99 3.40 8.56 -12.90
CA PHE A 99 4.14 8.91 -11.68
C PHE A 99 4.01 10.39 -11.29
N GLU A 100 3.82 11.29 -12.25
CA GLU A 100 3.71 12.72 -11.98
C GLU A 100 2.33 13.09 -11.42
N LYS A 101 1.28 12.39 -11.86
CA LYS A 101 -0.08 12.54 -11.32
C LYS A 101 -0.27 11.75 -10.02
N ALA A 102 0.17 10.50 -9.99
CA ALA A 102 0.01 9.57 -8.87
C ALA A 102 0.82 10.00 -7.64
N LYS A 103 2.08 10.40 -7.84
CA LYS A 103 3.06 10.71 -6.78
C LYS A 103 3.00 9.72 -5.62
N PRO A 104 3.31 8.43 -5.84
CA PRO A 104 3.25 7.41 -4.80
C PRO A 104 4.04 7.84 -3.57
N LEU A 105 3.42 7.76 -2.41
CA LEU A 105 4.06 8.18 -1.17
C LEU A 105 5.01 7.07 -0.69
N SER A 106 6.26 7.44 -0.46
CA SER A 106 7.26 6.61 0.20
C SER A 106 7.81 7.31 1.44
N CYS A 107 8.50 6.57 2.30
CA CYS A 107 9.20 7.16 3.44
C CYS A 107 10.62 6.61 3.53
N ILE A 108 11.54 7.47 3.95
CA ILE A 108 12.91 7.11 4.28
C ILE A 108 13.08 7.27 5.78
N LEU A 109 13.50 6.19 6.43
CA LEU A 109 13.78 6.19 7.87
C LEU A 109 15.17 6.78 8.13
N GLY A 110 15.25 7.66 9.12
CA GLY A 110 16.48 8.25 9.62
C GLY A 110 16.61 8.13 11.14
N PRO A 111 17.75 8.54 11.72
CA PRO A 111 18.02 8.38 13.15
C PRO A 111 17.05 9.12 14.09
N LYS A 112 16.38 10.17 13.59
CA LYS A 112 15.49 11.05 14.37
C LYS A 112 14.03 11.00 13.93
N GLY A 113 13.68 10.14 12.97
CA GLY A 113 12.32 10.07 12.45
C GLY A 113 12.25 9.56 11.02
N LEU A 114 11.13 9.85 10.36
CA LEU A 114 10.88 9.49 8.97
C LEU A 114 10.71 10.75 8.11
N THR A 115 11.16 10.66 6.87
CA THR A 115 10.98 11.70 5.86
C THR A 115 10.11 11.14 4.75
N PHE A 116 8.98 11.78 4.47
CA PHE A 116 8.15 11.45 3.32
C PHE A 116 8.81 11.88 2.01
N THR A 117 8.74 11.02 1.02
CA THR A 117 9.30 11.21 -0.32
C THR A 117 8.32 10.70 -1.36
N CYS A 118 8.46 11.14 -2.60
CA CYS A 118 7.78 10.53 -3.73
C CYS A 118 8.82 10.15 -4.79
N PRO A 119 8.71 8.98 -5.44
CA PRO A 119 9.53 8.64 -6.58
C PRO A 119 9.25 9.61 -7.73
N GLY A 120 10.32 10.18 -8.30
CA GLY A 120 10.26 10.93 -9.55
C GLY A 120 10.71 10.06 -10.73
N SER A 121 10.17 10.30 -11.92
CA SER A 121 10.62 9.60 -13.13
C SER A 121 12.08 9.92 -13.45
N THR A 122 12.85 8.88 -13.80
CA THR A 122 14.23 9.06 -14.31
C THR A 122 14.27 9.15 -15.84
N GLY A 123 13.12 8.98 -16.51
CA GLY A 123 13.01 8.89 -17.98
C GLY A 123 13.59 7.60 -18.58
N LYS A 124 13.93 6.60 -17.75
CA LYS A 124 14.49 5.33 -18.20
C LYS A 124 13.54 4.18 -17.89
N SER A 125 13.39 3.28 -18.87
CA SER A 125 12.78 1.96 -18.71
C SER A 125 13.73 0.91 -19.28
N ALA A 126 13.70 -0.29 -18.74
CA ALA A 126 14.43 -1.44 -19.25
C ALA A 126 13.50 -2.65 -19.21
N ASP A 127 13.55 -3.49 -20.23
CA ASP A 127 12.80 -4.73 -20.24
C ASP A 127 13.41 -5.73 -19.25
N TYR A 128 12.57 -6.56 -18.64
CA TYR A 128 13.06 -7.61 -17.73
C TYR A 128 14.10 -8.53 -18.38
N SER A 129 14.02 -8.72 -19.71
CA SER A 129 15.00 -9.49 -20.47
C SER A 129 16.41 -8.91 -20.41
N GLU A 130 16.58 -7.59 -20.20
CA GLU A 130 17.88 -6.94 -20.11
C GLU A 130 18.61 -7.24 -18.79
N MET A 131 17.88 -7.67 -17.76
CA MET A 131 18.46 -8.07 -16.47
C MET A 131 19.13 -9.45 -16.52
N PHE A 132 18.83 -10.26 -17.55
CA PHE A 132 19.38 -11.59 -17.72
C PHE A 132 20.49 -11.58 -18.79
N LEU A 133 21.75 -11.71 -18.34
CA LEU A 133 22.89 -11.86 -19.25
C LEU A 133 22.83 -13.24 -19.93
N GLY A 134 22.39 -13.26 -21.19
CA GLY A 134 22.32 -14.46 -22.02
C GLY A 134 20.88 -14.89 -22.26
N GLY A 135 20.29 -14.38 -23.35
CA GLY A 135 18.92 -14.67 -23.75
C GLY A 135 18.64 -16.17 -23.86
N LYS A 136 17.84 -16.67 -22.91
CA LYS A 136 16.83 -17.72 -23.04
C LYS A 136 16.17 -17.91 -21.68
N GLY A 137 15.01 -17.29 -21.51
CA GLY A 137 14.05 -17.73 -20.50
C GLY A 137 13.66 -19.18 -20.79
N SER A 138 13.72 -20.02 -19.77
CA SER A 138 13.14 -21.37 -19.73
C SER A 138 11.62 -21.33 -19.86
#